data_AF-A0A812J557-F1
#
_entry.id   AF-A0A812J557-F1
#
_cell.length_a   1.000
_cell.length_b   1.000
_cell.length_c   1.000
_cell.angle_alpha   90.00
_cell.angle_beta   90.00
_cell.angle_gamma   90.00
#
_symmetry.space_group_name_H-M   'P 1'
#
loop_
_entity.id
_entity.type
_entity.pdbx_description
1 polymer ?
#
loop_
_entity_poly.entity_id
_entity_poly.type
_entity_poly.pdbx_seq_one_letter_code
_entity_poly.pdbx_strand_id
1 'polypeptide(L)'
;MAAHDSDVDTVEDSSSSQVPSPRSETCEEDECSVVVRSTFIELSDGSLMQHFRRLRRFQTDSVLIEVSPEEAYEPGKLSNSKHTVADKGLRHEAPSAQQVSQVPTRTTVMLRNIPNNYTRDMFLELLDQHGFAGRYDFAYLPCDFCRDANLGYAFVNLVDNSAVKDLWEAFDGFVGWSLPSAKVCQVRWSGPHQGFEAHVERYRNSPVMHRSVPDQYKPVIFNDGVRKPFPRSTKKVKAPTAGVF
;
A
#
# COMPACT_ATOMS: atom_id res chain seq x y z
N MET A 1 -71.88 61.46 22.00
CA MET A 1 -73.04 60.70 21.48
C MET A 1 -72.77 60.39 20.03
N ALA A 2 -73.18 59.18 19.62
CA ALA A 2 -73.28 58.66 18.26
C ALA A 2 -71.98 58.19 17.57
N ALA A 3 -72.14 57.04 16.92
CA ALA A 3 -71.18 56.12 16.34
C ALA A 3 -71.30 56.09 14.81
N HIS A 4 -70.56 55.15 14.19
CA HIS A 4 -70.68 54.61 12.82
C HIS A 4 -70.20 55.53 11.69
N ASP A 5 -69.59 55.09 10.59
CA ASP A 5 -69.21 53.78 10.01
C ASP A 5 -68.26 54.10 8.82
N SER A 6 -67.19 53.31 8.60
CA SER A 6 -66.89 52.54 7.36
C SER A 6 -66.08 53.22 6.25
N ASP A 7 -65.41 52.34 5.49
CA ASP A 7 -64.64 52.47 4.24
C ASP A 7 -63.14 52.80 4.40
N VAL A 8 -62.25 51.80 4.38
CA VAL A 8 -61.74 50.98 3.26
C VAL A 8 -60.88 51.79 2.29
N ASP A 9 -59.57 51.62 2.39
CA ASP A 9 -58.69 51.79 1.24
C ASP A 9 -57.52 50.81 1.31
N THR A 10 -57.38 50.13 0.19
CA THR A 10 -56.47 49.02 -0.11
C THR A 10 -55.06 49.57 -0.32
N VAL A 11 -54.06 48.98 0.34
CA VAL A 11 -52.65 49.21 0.00
C VAL A 11 -52.04 47.87 -0.41
N GLU A 12 -51.77 47.75 -1.71
CA GLU A 12 -50.98 46.65 -2.27
C GLU A 12 -49.50 46.86 -1.89
N ASP A 13 -48.95 45.96 -1.07
CA ASP A 13 -47.50 45.79 -0.94
C ASP A 13 -47.09 44.44 -1.53
N SER A 14 -46.71 44.46 -2.81
CA SER A 14 -46.09 43.33 -3.48
C SER A 14 -44.56 43.44 -3.33
N SER A 15 -44.05 43.08 -2.16
CA SER A 15 -42.63 42.78 -1.98
C SER A 15 -42.39 41.28 -2.19
N SER A 16 -42.10 40.91 -3.44
CA SER A 16 -41.67 39.56 -3.80
C SER A 16 -40.19 39.38 -3.47
N SER A 17 -39.88 39.02 -2.23
CA SER A 17 -38.56 38.51 -1.85
C SER A 17 -38.51 36.99 -2.08
N GLN A 18 -38.19 36.57 -3.31
CA GLN A 18 -37.80 35.20 -3.60
C GLN A 18 -36.32 35.00 -3.23
N VAL A 19 -36.08 34.35 -2.10
CA VAL A 19 -34.80 33.70 -1.81
C VAL A 19 -34.75 32.40 -2.63
N PRO A 20 -33.75 32.16 -3.49
CA PRO A 20 -33.64 30.90 -4.19
C PRO A 20 -33.28 29.78 -3.21
N SER A 21 -34.14 28.77 -3.13
CA SER A 21 -33.86 27.51 -2.44
C SER A 21 -32.73 26.75 -3.17
N PRO A 22 -31.70 26.23 -2.49
CA PRO A 22 -30.63 25.48 -3.14
C PRO A 22 -31.03 24.02 -3.29
N ARG A 23 -32.06 23.73 -4.08
CA ARG A 23 -32.40 22.36 -4.52
C ARG A 23 -33.09 22.38 -5.87
N SER A 24 -32.31 22.18 -6.92
CA SER A 24 -32.78 21.61 -8.18
C SER A 24 -31.58 21.02 -8.93
N GLU A 25 -31.09 19.88 -8.45
CA GLU A 25 -30.51 18.90 -9.37
C GLU A 25 -31.64 17.93 -9.68
N THR A 26 -32.06 17.93 -10.95
CA THR A 26 -32.88 16.89 -11.52
C THR A 26 -32.11 15.58 -11.40
N CYS A 27 -32.50 14.73 -10.44
CA CYS A 27 -32.09 13.34 -10.44
C CYS A 27 -32.76 12.69 -11.66
N GLU A 28 -31.99 12.52 -12.74
CA GLU A 28 -32.34 11.51 -13.73
C GLU A 28 -32.28 10.16 -13.00
N GLU A 29 -33.46 9.56 -12.79
CA GLU A 29 -33.57 8.23 -12.22
C GLU A 29 -33.05 7.23 -13.27
N ASP A 30 -31.74 7.02 -13.30
CA ASP A 30 -31.12 5.93 -14.04
C ASP A 30 -31.56 4.60 -13.43
N GLU A 31 -32.55 3.97 -14.07
CA GLU A 31 -33.10 2.68 -13.70
C GLU A 31 -32.03 1.59 -13.85
N CYS A 32 -31.34 1.29 -12.75
CA CYS A 32 -30.28 0.29 -12.72
C CYS A 32 -30.88 -1.12 -12.69
N SER A 33 -30.95 -1.78 -13.85
CA SER A 33 -31.39 -3.18 -13.90
C SER A 33 -30.31 -4.13 -13.36
N VAL A 34 -30.65 -4.92 -12.34
CA VAL A 34 -29.77 -5.96 -11.78
C VAL A 34 -30.25 -7.31 -12.28
N VAL A 35 -29.46 -7.96 -13.15
CA VAL A 35 -29.76 -9.31 -13.62
C VAL A 35 -28.92 -10.32 -12.85
N VAL A 36 -29.56 -11.11 -11.98
CA VAL A 36 -28.91 -12.20 -11.24
C VAL A 36 -28.96 -13.47 -12.09
N ARG A 37 -27.79 -13.92 -12.58
CA ARG A 37 -27.62 -15.28 -13.12
C ARG A 37 -26.69 -16.07 -12.22
N SER A 38 -26.93 -17.37 -12.13
CA SER A 38 -26.51 -18.30 -11.07
C SER A 38 -25.00 -18.52 -10.87
N THR A 39 -24.12 -17.63 -11.32
CA THR A 39 -22.71 -17.64 -10.92
C THR A 39 -21.97 -16.28 -11.02
N PHE A 40 -22.54 -15.22 -11.61
CA PHE A 40 -21.89 -13.90 -11.70
C PHE A 40 -22.91 -12.74 -11.79
N ILE A 41 -22.56 -11.56 -11.26
CA ILE A 41 -23.31 -10.30 -11.42
C ILE A 41 -22.61 -9.48 -12.50
N GLU A 42 -23.27 -9.25 -13.64
CA GLU A 42 -22.84 -8.24 -14.61
C GLU A 42 -23.50 -6.90 -14.26
N LEU A 43 -22.69 -5.85 -14.16
CA LEU A 43 -23.14 -4.47 -13.96
C LEU A 43 -22.85 -3.69 -15.24
N SER A 44 -23.89 -3.32 -15.97
CA SER A 44 -23.79 -2.36 -17.07
C SER A 44 -23.88 -0.94 -16.49
N ASP A 45 -22.72 -0.34 -16.23
CA ASP A 45 -22.38 1.08 -16.40
C ASP A 45 -21.39 1.60 -15.33
N GLY A 46 -20.43 2.41 -15.78
CA GLY A 46 -19.25 2.88 -15.05
C GLY A 46 -19.51 3.92 -13.96
N SER A 47 -20.77 4.39 -13.82
CA SER A 47 -21.17 5.39 -12.84
C SER A 47 -21.10 4.88 -11.39
N LEU A 48 -21.56 3.66 -11.13
CA LEU A 48 -21.55 3.05 -9.79
C LEU A 48 -20.13 2.76 -9.29
N MET A 49 -19.22 2.43 -10.21
CA MET A 49 -17.82 2.19 -9.89
C MET A 49 -17.06 3.51 -9.60
N GLN A 50 -17.44 4.64 -10.21
CA GLN A 50 -16.95 5.96 -9.79
C GLN A 50 -17.50 6.38 -8.42
N HIS A 51 -18.77 6.06 -8.13
CA HIS A 51 -19.39 6.36 -6.84
C HIS A 51 -18.75 5.56 -5.69
N PHE A 52 -18.46 4.26 -5.90
CA PHE A 52 -17.72 3.44 -4.93
C PHE A 52 -16.26 3.90 -4.73
N ARG A 53 -15.59 4.42 -5.77
CA ARG A 53 -14.24 5.02 -5.66
C ARG A 53 -14.25 6.25 -4.76
N ARG A 54 -15.33 7.04 -4.79
CA ARG A 54 -15.52 8.22 -3.94
C ARG A 54 -15.87 7.84 -2.49
N LEU A 55 -16.74 6.85 -2.28
CA LEU A 55 -17.11 6.39 -0.94
C LEU A 55 -15.94 5.76 -0.17
N ARG A 56 -15.11 4.92 -0.81
CA ARG A 56 -13.96 4.29 -0.13
C ARG A 56 -12.83 5.27 0.22
N ARG A 57 -12.71 6.40 -0.47
CA ARG A 57 -11.81 7.50 -0.08
C ARG A 57 -12.24 8.17 1.24
N PHE A 58 -13.52 8.10 1.59
CA PHE A 58 -14.05 8.67 2.83
C PHE A 58 -14.16 7.66 3.98
N GLN A 59 -14.29 6.36 3.69
CA GLN A 59 -14.64 5.37 4.71
C GLN A 59 -13.46 4.67 5.37
N THR A 60 -12.24 4.73 4.82
CA THR A 60 -11.07 4.12 5.48
C THR A 60 -10.52 4.92 6.66
N ASP A 61 -11.09 6.10 6.98
CA ASP A 61 -10.72 6.93 8.13
C ASP A 61 -11.91 7.33 9.02
N SER A 62 -13.04 6.62 8.97
CA SER A 62 -14.10 6.80 9.96
C SER A 62 -14.97 5.55 10.09
N VAL A 63 -14.68 4.74 11.12
CA VAL A 63 -15.62 4.35 12.18
C VAL A 63 -14.83 3.57 13.24
N LEU A 64 -14.87 4.07 14.47
CA LEU A 64 -14.56 3.34 15.70
C LEU A 64 -15.56 2.21 15.89
N ILE A 65 -15.09 0.97 15.95
CA ILE A 65 -15.72 -0.06 16.78
C ILE A 65 -14.59 -0.73 17.54
N GLU A 66 -14.53 -0.47 18.85
CA GLU A 66 -13.77 -1.32 19.77
C GLU A 66 -14.33 -2.74 19.70
N VAL A 67 -13.50 -3.67 19.26
CA VAL A 67 -13.74 -5.10 19.47
C VAL A 67 -12.51 -5.66 20.18
N SER A 68 -12.73 -6.08 21.41
CA SER A 68 -11.81 -6.81 22.29
C SER A 68 -11.30 -8.10 21.61
N PRO A 69 -10.11 -8.62 21.97
CA PRO A 69 -9.38 -9.55 21.14
C PRO A 69 -9.80 -11.00 21.43
N GLU A 70 -10.25 -11.71 20.40
CA GLU A 70 -10.21 -13.17 20.44
C GLU A 70 -9.89 -13.78 19.08
N GLU A 71 -8.88 -14.65 19.13
CA GLU A 71 -8.58 -15.77 18.26
C GLU A 71 -8.02 -15.49 16.85
N ALA A 72 -6.68 -15.43 16.83
CA ALA A 72 -5.86 -15.63 15.64
C ALA A 72 -6.16 -17.00 14.99
N TYR A 73 -6.55 -16.96 13.72
CA TYR A 73 -6.64 -18.12 12.84
C TYR A 73 -5.23 -18.63 12.50
N GLU A 74 -4.90 -19.86 12.92
CA GLU A 74 -3.64 -20.56 12.64
C GLU A 74 -3.91 -21.76 11.70
N PRO A 75 -3.68 -21.63 10.38
CA PRO A 75 -3.79 -22.76 9.46
C PRO A 75 -2.52 -23.62 9.51
N GLY A 76 -2.61 -24.89 9.93
CA GLY A 76 -1.59 -25.90 9.61
C GLY A 76 -1.08 -26.86 10.70
N LYS A 77 -1.77 -27.06 11.83
CA LYS A 77 -1.37 -28.12 12.78
C LYS A 77 -1.81 -29.50 12.29
N LEU A 78 -0.88 -30.21 11.64
CA LEU A 78 -0.94 -31.66 11.46
C LEU A 78 -0.30 -32.34 12.69
N SER A 79 -1.08 -33.25 13.28
CA SER A 79 -0.77 -34.05 14.47
C SER A 79 0.28 -35.14 14.20
N ASN A 80 1.02 -35.46 15.27
CA ASN A 80 2.08 -36.45 15.46
C ASN A 80 1.93 -37.82 14.78
N SER A 81 3.06 -38.44 14.42
CA SER A 81 3.54 -39.70 15.04
C SER A 81 4.84 -40.21 14.39
N LYS A 82 5.86 -40.53 15.21
CA LYS A 82 6.60 -41.81 15.19
C LYS A 82 7.68 -41.90 16.28
N HIS A 83 7.38 -42.73 17.27
CA HIS A 83 8.14 -43.89 17.75
C HIS A 83 9.68 -43.86 17.88
N THR A 84 10.08 -43.96 19.16
CA THR A 84 11.01 -44.93 19.78
C THR A 84 12.50 -44.91 19.46
N VAL A 85 13.22 -44.76 20.57
CA VAL A 85 14.66 -44.86 20.84
C VAL A 85 15.21 -46.26 20.52
N ALA A 86 16.38 -46.32 19.88
CA ALA A 86 17.33 -47.42 20.07
C ALA A 86 18.77 -46.94 19.82
N ASP A 87 19.58 -47.28 20.81
CA ASP A 87 21.02 -47.10 21.04
C ASP A 87 21.92 -47.78 20.00
N LYS A 88 23.08 -47.15 19.69
CA LYS A 88 24.46 -47.72 19.73
C LYS A 88 25.46 -46.95 18.85
N GLY A 89 26.63 -46.65 19.43
CA GLY A 89 27.91 -46.80 18.72
C GLY A 89 28.84 -45.58 18.66
N LEU A 90 29.77 -45.51 19.62
CA LEU A 90 30.98 -44.69 19.62
C LEU A 90 31.82 -44.84 18.34
N ARG A 91 32.23 -43.71 17.74
CA ARG A 91 33.56 -43.52 17.14
C ARG A 91 34.03 -42.09 17.37
N HIS A 92 35.20 -41.95 17.99
CA HIS A 92 35.92 -40.69 18.13
C HIS A 92 36.60 -40.36 16.81
N GLU A 93 36.12 -39.35 16.10
CA GLU A 93 36.87 -38.65 15.06
C GLU A 93 37.15 -37.23 15.54
N ALA A 94 38.41 -36.80 15.34
CA ALA A 94 38.98 -35.54 15.78
C ALA A 94 38.16 -34.33 15.28
N PRO A 95 38.18 -33.18 15.99
CA PRO A 95 37.45 -31.99 15.57
C PRO A 95 38.06 -31.45 14.27
N SER A 96 37.41 -31.78 13.15
CA SER A 96 37.62 -31.08 11.89
C SER A 96 37.18 -29.63 12.08
N ALA A 97 38.04 -28.71 11.62
CA ALA A 97 37.84 -27.29 11.71
C ALA A 97 36.40 -26.93 11.33
N GLN A 98 35.68 -26.31 12.27
CA GLN A 98 34.35 -25.79 12.07
C GLN A 98 34.41 -24.83 10.87
N GLN A 99 33.98 -25.31 9.70
CA GLN A 99 33.55 -24.42 8.63
C GLN A 99 32.36 -23.66 9.21
N VAL A 100 32.62 -22.47 9.74
CA VAL A 100 31.59 -21.47 9.98
C VAL A 100 31.00 -21.23 8.61
N SER A 101 29.87 -21.86 8.32
CA SER A 101 29.05 -21.51 7.18
C SER A 101 28.68 -20.05 7.38
N GLN A 102 29.38 -19.17 6.66
CA GLN A 102 29.04 -17.76 6.57
C GLN A 102 27.62 -17.72 6.01
N VAL A 103 26.64 -17.60 6.90
CA VAL A 103 25.24 -17.41 6.50
C VAL A 103 25.24 -16.15 5.63
N PRO A 104 24.77 -16.22 4.38
CA PRO A 104 24.83 -15.06 3.50
C PRO A 104 24.14 -13.87 4.18
N THR A 105 24.91 -12.81 4.39
CA THR A 105 24.46 -11.60 5.07
C THR A 105 23.32 -10.97 4.28
N ARG A 106 22.14 -10.92 4.90
CA ARG A 106 20.93 -10.36 4.28
C ARG A 106 20.96 -8.85 4.37
N THR A 107 20.77 -8.19 3.24
CA THR A 107 20.80 -6.72 3.14
C THR A 107 19.49 -6.13 2.66
N THR A 108 18.50 -6.93 2.27
CA THR A 108 17.20 -6.40 1.82
C THR A 108 16.10 -6.63 2.85
N VAL A 109 15.36 -5.57 3.16
CA VAL A 109 14.16 -5.62 3.99
C VAL A 109 12.91 -5.24 3.19
N MET A 110 11.77 -5.70 3.68
CA MET A 110 10.43 -5.32 3.26
C MET A 110 9.79 -4.51 4.39
N LEU A 111 9.50 -3.24 4.14
CA LEU A 111 8.71 -2.40 5.04
C LEU A 111 7.24 -2.58 4.68
N ARG A 112 6.40 -2.88 5.67
CA ARG A 112 4.97 -3.14 5.52
C ARG A 112 4.14 -2.12 6.27
N ASN A 113 2.86 -2.05 5.90
CA ASN A 113 1.86 -1.14 6.44
C ASN A 113 2.18 0.33 6.16
N ILE A 114 2.80 0.60 5.00
CA ILE A 114 3.01 1.98 4.53
C ILE A 114 1.63 2.59 4.19
N PRO A 115 1.34 3.86 4.55
CA PRO A 115 0.09 4.51 4.16
C PRO A 115 -0.03 4.58 2.64
N ASN A 116 -1.20 4.22 2.08
CA ASN A 116 -1.36 3.99 0.64
C ASN A 116 -1.17 5.25 -0.23
N ASN A 117 -1.23 6.43 0.38
CA ASN A 117 -1.05 7.72 -0.28
C ASN A 117 0.42 8.15 -0.35
N TYR A 118 1.35 7.38 0.22
CA TYR A 118 2.77 7.63 0.03
C TYR A 118 3.16 7.42 -1.44
N THR A 119 3.84 8.42 -1.99
CA THR A 119 4.57 8.29 -3.25
C THR A 119 5.95 7.71 -2.96
N ARG A 120 6.65 7.24 -4.01
CA ARG A 120 8.04 6.80 -3.90
C ARG A 120 8.92 7.92 -3.31
N ASP A 121 8.74 9.14 -3.77
CA ASP A 121 9.59 10.26 -3.36
C ASP A 121 9.37 10.61 -1.88
N MET A 122 8.12 10.61 -1.40
CA MET A 122 7.82 10.76 0.04
C MET A 122 8.42 9.64 0.88
N PHE A 123 8.43 8.42 0.36
CA PHE A 123 9.02 7.27 1.04
C PHE A 123 10.55 7.39 1.13
N LEU A 124 11.21 7.80 0.05
CA LEU A 124 12.66 8.03 0.05
C LEU A 124 13.05 9.19 0.97
N GLU A 125 12.31 10.29 0.92
CA GLU A 125 12.52 11.43 1.81
C GLU A 125 12.37 11.02 3.28
N LEU A 126 11.38 10.19 3.61
CA LEU A 126 11.20 9.65 4.96
C LEU A 126 12.44 8.85 5.41
N LEU A 127 12.99 7.99 4.55
CA LEU A 127 14.21 7.25 4.85
C LEU A 127 15.39 8.21 5.09
N ASP A 128 15.58 9.18 4.21
CA ASP A 128 16.69 10.12 4.28
C ASP A 128 16.61 11.01 5.55
N GLN A 129 15.41 11.47 5.91
CA GLN A 129 15.15 12.22 7.16
C GLN A 129 15.49 11.42 8.43
N HIS A 130 15.45 10.09 8.36
CA HIS A 130 15.84 9.19 9.46
C HIS A 130 17.30 8.73 9.36
N GLY A 131 18.13 9.40 8.56
CA GLY A 131 19.58 9.16 8.50
C GLY A 131 20.00 8.02 7.56
N PHE A 132 19.14 7.62 6.62
CA PHE A 132 19.46 6.57 5.64
C PHE A 132 19.93 7.11 4.29
N ALA A 133 20.11 8.42 4.14
CA ALA A 133 20.67 9.02 2.94
C ALA A 133 22.03 8.39 2.59
N GLY A 134 22.14 7.79 1.41
CA GLY A 134 23.33 7.07 0.96
C GLY A 134 23.58 5.70 1.61
N ARG A 135 22.67 5.20 2.46
CA ARG A 135 22.78 3.89 3.15
C ARG A 135 21.94 2.79 2.50
N TYR A 136 21.28 3.08 1.40
CA TYR A 136 20.58 2.11 0.56
C TYR A 136 20.97 2.29 -0.91
N ASP A 137 20.96 1.19 -1.65
CA ASP A 137 21.34 1.14 -3.07
C ASP A 137 20.19 0.70 -3.99
N PHE A 138 19.08 0.21 -3.43
CA PHE A 138 17.86 -0.13 -4.15
C PHE A 138 16.62 0.20 -3.32
N ALA A 139 15.60 0.77 -3.97
CA ALA A 139 14.29 0.97 -3.37
C ALA A 139 13.15 0.75 -4.39
N TYR A 140 12.06 0.14 -3.94
CA TYR A 140 10.84 -0.03 -4.74
C TYR A 140 9.59 0.04 -3.87
N LEU A 141 8.69 0.96 -4.23
CA LEU A 141 7.35 1.08 -3.67
C LEU A 141 6.33 0.74 -4.78
N PRO A 142 5.84 -0.51 -4.87
CA PRO A 142 4.85 -0.89 -5.86
C PRO A 142 3.53 -0.13 -5.68
N CYS A 143 2.93 0.25 -6.81
CA CYS A 143 1.67 0.98 -6.85
C CYS A 143 0.65 0.34 -7.79
N ASP A 144 -0.62 0.43 -7.39
CA ASP A 144 -1.76 0.19 -8.26
C ASP A 144 -2.05 1.46 -9.07
N PHE A 145 -1.76 1.44 -10.37
CA PHE A 145 -1.95 2.57 -11.27
C PHE A 145 -3.42 2.92 -11.50
N CYS A 146 -4.34 1.97 -11.30
CA CYS A 146 -5.77 2.24 -11.46
C CYS A 146 -6.32 3.00 -10.25
N ARG A 147 -5.73 2.80 -9.07
CA ARG A 147 -6.15 3.42 -7.81
C ARG A 147 -5.30 4.61 -7.41
N ASP A 148 -4.18 4.82 -8.09
CA ASP A 148 -3.13 5.78 -7.76
C ASP A 148 -2.74 5.69 -6.28
N ALA A 149 -2.43 4.47 -5.85
CA ALA A 149 -2.14 4.13 -4.46
C ALA A 149 -1.05 3.06 -4.39
N ASN A 150 -0.14 3.17 -3.42
CA ASN A 150 0.82 2.10 -3.18
C ASN A 150 0.16 0.85 -2.60
N LEU A 151 0.84 -0.29 -2.67
CA LEU A 151 0.32 -1.58 -2.18
C LEU A 151 0.54 -1.80 -0.67
N GLY A 152 0.98 -0.77 0.06
CA GLY A 152 1.21 -0.81 1.51
C GLY A 152 2.51 -1.46 1.93
N TYR A 153 3.45 -1.69 1.00
CA TYR A 153 4.77 -2.22 1.29
C TYR A 153 5.82 -1.70 0.34
N ALA A 154 7.08 -1.70 0.77
CA ALA A 154 8.24 -1.34 -0.05
C ALA A 154 9.39 -2.33 0.19
N PHE A 155 10.27 -2.47 -0.81
CA PHE A 155 11.53 -3.19 -0.69
C PHE A 155 12.69 -2.20 -0.67
N VAL A 156 13.62 -2.37 0.26
CA VAL A 156 14.83 -1.55 0.38
C VAL A 156 16.04 -2.46 0.56
N ASN A 157 17.05 -2.33 -0.29
CA ASN A 157 18.35 -2.96 -0.09
C ASN A 157 19.32 -1.95 0.53
N LEU A 158 19.93 -2.34 1.64
CA LEU A 158 20.90 -1.55 2.38
C LEU A 158 22.31 -1.90 1.92
N VAL A 159 23.23 -0.94 2.04
CA VAL A 159 24.62 -1.11 1.57
C VAL A 159 25.44 -2.05 2.47
N ASP A 160 25.07 -2.18 3.75
CA ASP A 160 25.75 -3.05 4.71
C ASP A 160 24.82 -3.52 5.85
N ASN A 161 25.32 -4.45 6.67
CA ASN A 161 24.56 -5.03 7.79
C ASN A 161 24.28 -4.03 8.93
N SER A 162 25.13 -3.03 9.13
CA SER A 162 24.90 -2.00 10.15
C SER A 162 23.68 -1.16 9.77
N ALA A 163 23.56 -0.77 8.49
CA ALA A 163 22.42 -0.04 7.98
C ALA A 163 21.12 -0.86 8.06
N VAL A 164 21.18 -2.17 7.86
CA VAL A 164 20.01 -3.05 8.07
C VAL A 164 19.55 -3.01 9.51
N LYS A 165 20.48 -3.16 10.46
CA LYS A 165 20.17 -3.13 11.90
C LYS A 165 19.54 -1.79 12.29
N ASP A 166 20.18 -0.70 11.89
CA ASP A 166 19.71 0.66 12.19
C ASP A 166 18.31 0.90 11.58
N LEU A 167 18.07 0.44 10.35
CA LEU A 167 16.75 0.55 9.70
C LEU A 167 15.70 -0.24 10.47
N TRP A 168 16.04 -1.45 10.90
CA TRP A 168 15.12 -2.28 11.67
C TRP A 168 14.72 -1.61 12.98
N GLU A 169 15.69 -1.08 13.72
CA GLU A 169 15.47 -0.38 14.99
C GLU A 169 14.65 0.90 14.80
N ALA A 170 14.86 1.63 13.70
CA ALA A 170 14.16 2.87 13.43
C ALA A 170 12.73 2.66 12.92
N PHE A 171 12.49 1.64 12.09
CA PHE A 171 11.24 1.50 11.33
C PHE A 171 10.30 0.39 11.81
N ASP A 172 10.75 -0.58 12.60
CA ASP A 172 9.84 -1.60 13.14
C ASP A 172 9.03 -1.00 14.30
N GLY A 173 7.70 -0.96 14.15
CA GLY A 173 6.84 -0.22 15.08
C GLY A 173 6.69 1.28 14.77
N PHE A 174 7.21 1.77 13.63
CA PHE A 174 7.16 3.19 13.28
C PHE A 174 5.74 3.70 13.00
N VAL A 175 5.43 4.89 13.53
CA VAL A 175 4.14 5.59 13.39
C VAL A 175 4.27 7.06 12.96
N GLY A 176 5.50 7.59 12.85
CA GLY A 176 5.80 9.00 12.58
C GLY A 176 5.60 9.40 11.11
N TRP A 177 4.52 8.95 10.47
CA TRP A 177 4.26 9.21 9.07
C TRP A 177 4.07 10.72 8.79
N SER A 178 4.59 11.16 7.65
CA SER A 178 4.42 12.52 7.11
C SER A 178 2.97 12.82 6.72
N LEU A 179 2.14 11.79 6.56
CA LEU A 179 0.71 11.89 6.31
C LEU A 179 -0.07 11.33 7.51
N PRO A 180 -1.25 11.87 7.84
CA PRO A 180 -2.11 11.30 8.87
C PRO A 180 -2.39 9.82 8.60
N SER A 181 -1.98 8.94 9.52
CA SER A 181 -2.25 7.51 9.43
C SER A 181 -2.09 6.84 10.78
N ALA A 182 -3.03 5.96 11.15
CA ALA A 182 -2.93 5.11 12.34
C ALA A 182 -2.12 3.82 12.10
N LYS A 183 -1.56 3.63 10.89
CA LYS A 183 -0.80 2.42 10.58
C LYS A 183 0.50 2.35 11.38
N VAL A 184 0.92 1.14 11.70
CA VAL A 184 2.19 0.85 12.37
C VAL A 184 3.06 0.06 11.40
N CYS A 185 4.23 0.60 11.08
CA CYS A 185 5.19 -0.03 10.19
C CYS A 185 5.66 -1.37 10.75
N GLN A 186 5.86 -2.35 9.87
CA GLN A 186 6.51 -3.62 10.23
C GLN A 186 7.67 -3.88 9.28
N VAL A 187 8.83 -4.21 9.83
CA VAL A 187 10.01 -4.57 9.05
C VAL A 187 10.13 -6.10 8.99
N ARG A 188 10.32 -6.64 7.80
CA ARG A 188 10.55 -8.07 7.57
C ARG A 188 11.73 -8.26 6.63
N TRP A 189 12.35 -9.44 6.65
CA TRP A 189 13.29 -9.81 5.60
C TRP A 189 12.57 -9.88 4.26
N SER A 190 13.18 -9.34 3.20
CA SER A 190 12.67 -9.52 1.84
C SER A 190 12.72 -11.01 1.45
N GLY A 191 11.65 -11.50 0.83
CA GLY A 191 11.56 -12.87 0.30
C GLY A 191 10.70 -12.89 -0.96
N PRO A 192 11.05 -13.70 -1.99
CA PRO A 192 12.14 -14.68 -2.01
C PRO A 192 13.52 -14.10 -2.38
N HIS A 193 13.62 -12.80 -2.70
CA HIS A 193 14.86 -12.19 -3.18
C HIS A 193 15.63 -11.46 -2.06
N GLN A 194 16.96 -11.57 -2.06
CA GLN A 194 17.86 -10.91 -1.10
C GLN A 194 19.08 -10.36 -1.82
N GLY A 195 19.52 -9.17 -1.40
CA GLY A 195 20.64 -8.44 -1.98
C GLY A 195 20.25 -7.58 -3.19
N PHE A 196 21.13 -6.62 -3.48
CA PHE A 196 21.00 -5.67 -4.59
C PHE A 196 20.85 -6.37 -5.94
N GLU A 197 21.79 -7.27 -6.28
CA GLU A 197 21.83 -7.94 -7.59
C GLU A 197 20.55 -8.74 -7.88
N ALA A 198 20.02 -9.43 -6.87
CA ALA A 198 18.79 -10.21 -7.01
C ALA A 198 17.59 -9.32 -7.33
N HIS A 199 17.50 -8.13 -6.71
CA HIS A 199 16.43 -7.17 -6.98
C HIS A 199 16.60 -6.51 -8.35
N VAL A 200 17.82 -6.14 -8.73
CA VAL A 200 18.12 -5.63 -10.07
C VAL A 200 17.71 -6.63 -11.14
N GLU A 201 18.10 -7.90 -11.00
CA GLU A 201 17.77 -8.92 -12.00
C GLU A 201 16.27 -9.23 -12.05
N ARG A 202 15.58 -9.25 -10.89
CA ARG A 202 14.13 -9.39 -10.82
C ARG A 202 13.43 -8.30 -11.62
N TYR A 203 13.82 -7.05 -11.40
CA TYR A 203 13.05 -5.91 -11.91
C TYR A 203 13.49 -5.44 -13.29
N ARG A 204 14.74 -5.60 -13.72
CA ARG A 204 15.21 -5.15 -15.05
C ARG A 204 14.39 -5.75 -16.20
N ASN A 205 13.81 -6.93 -15.99
CA ASN A 205 13.01 -7.67 -16.96
C ASN A 205 11.51 -7.65 -16.65
N SER A 206 11.09 -6.95 -15.60
CA SER A 206 9.68 -6.85 -15.18
C SER A 206 8.91 -5.84 -16.04
N PRO A 207 7.61 -6.07 -16.31
CA PRO A 207 6.74 -5.11 -17.01
C PRO A 207 6.74 -3.70 -16.40
N VAL A 208 7.02 -3.56 -15.10
CA VAL A 208 7.14 -2.24 -14.44
C VAL A 208 8.23 -1.37 -15.07
N MET A 209 9.27 -1.97 -15.66
CA MET A 209 10.35 -1.25 -16.34
C MET A 209 10.01 -0.88 -17.79
N HIS A 210 8.81 -1.20 -18.28
CA HIS A 210 8.39 -0.84 -19.63
C HIS A 210 8.34 0.69 -19.82
N ARG A 211 8.58 1.15 -21.06
CA ARG A 211 8.60 2.58 -21.41
C ARG A 211 7.29 3.32 -21.15
N SER A 212 6.16 2.60 -21.16
CA SER A 212 4.84 3.19 -20.90
C SER A 212 4.55 3.41 -19.42
N VAL A 213 5.36 2.84 -18.52
CA VAL A 213 5.21 3.04 -17.08
C VAL A 213 5.92 4.35 -16.71
N PRO A 214 5.22 5.30 -16.05
CA PRO A 214 5.85 6.51 -15.54
C PRO A 214 7.00 6.22 -14.59
N ASP A 215 8.00 7.11 -14.56
CA ASP A 215 9.21 6.91 -13.76
C ASP A 215 8.90 6.75 -12.26
N GLN A 216 7.97 7.53 -11.71
CA GLN A 216 7.62 7.53 -10.27
C GLN A 216 7.20 6.17 -9.70
N TYR A 217 6.76 5.26 -10.58
CA TYR A 217 6.32 3.93 -10.21
C TYR A 217 7.40 2.84 -10.40
N LYS A 218 8.57 3.21 -10.89
CA LYS A 218 9.66 2.26 -11.16
C LYS A 218 10.53 2.05 -9.93
N PRO A 219 11.11 0.84 -9.78
CA PRO A 219 12.21 0.64 -8.85
C PRO A 219 13.39 1.53 -9.22
N VAL A 220 14.11 1.98 -8.21
CA VAL A 220 15.24 2.88 -8.33
C VAL A 220 16.48 2.28 -7.69
N ILE A 221 17.63 2.63 -8.23
CA ILE A 221 18.92 2.25 -7.70
C ILE A 221 19.79 3.47 -7.45
N PHE A 222 20.72 3.33 -6.52
CA PHE A 222 21.60 4.39 -6.06
C PHE A 222 23.02 3.87 -5.95
N ASN A 223 23.97 4.81 -6.04
CA ASN A 223 25.35 4.58 -5.68
C ASN A 223 25.82 5.82 -4.92
N ASP A 224 26.24 5.65 -3.67
CA ASP A 224 26.64 6.73 -2.77
C ASP A 224 25.55 7.81 -2.63
N GLY A 225 24.29 7.40 -2.48
CA GLY A 225 23.14 8.30 -2.36
C GLY A 225 22.70 8.97 -3.67
N VAL A 226 23.44 8.78 -4.76
CA VAL A 226 23.10 9.37 -6.06
C VAL A 226 22.31 8.37 -6.89
N ARG A 227 21.11 8.76 -7.35
CA ARG A 227 20.27 7.95 -8.22
C ARG A 227 21.01 7.58 -9.52
N LYS A 228 20.97 6.30 -9.89
CA LYS A 228 21.56 5.78 -11.13
C LYS A 228 20.48 5.25 -12.09
N PRO A 229 20.74 5.27 -13.41
CA PRO A 229 19.84 4.63 -14.37
C PRO A 229 19.80 3.12 -14.11
N PHE A 230 18.60 2.55 -14.13
CA PHE A 230 18.43 1.11 -13.97
C PHE A 230 19.13 0.35 -15.12
N PRO A 231 19.80 -0.79 -14.86
CA PRO A 231 20.44 -1.58 -15.90
C PRO A 231 19.48 -2.00 -17.01
N ARG A 232 19.96 -2.00 -18.25
CA ARG A 232 19.15 -2.37 -19.43
C ARG A 232 18.55 -3.77 -19.25
N SER A 233 17.34 -3.99 -19.77
CA SER A 233 16.72 -5.31 -19.74
C SER A 233 17.55 -6.31 -20.56
N THR A 234 17.67 -7.55 -20.09
CA THR A 234 18.27 -8.66 -20.87
C THR A 234 17.25 -9.33 -21.78
N LYS A 235 15.96 -9.08 -21.52
CA LYS A 235 14.82 -9.64 -22.26
C LYS A 235 13.95 -8.52 -22.82
N LYS A 236 13.11 -8.84 -23.81
CA LYS A 236 12.05 -7.92 -24.28
C LYS A 236 11.01 -7.77 -23.18
N VAL A 237 10.93 -6.57 -22.59
CA VAL A 237 9.93 -6.23 -21.58
C VAL A 237 8.60 -5.99 -22.27
N LYS A 238 7.58 -6.76 -21.92
CA LYS A 238 6.23 -6.58 -22.44
C LYS A 238 5.56 -5.40 -21.75
N ALA A 239 4.62 -4.78 -22.46
CA ALA A 239 3.80 -3.75 -21.86
C ALA A 239 3.00 -4.33 -20.67
N PRO A 240 2.72 -3.50 -19.65
CA PRO A 240 2.01 -3.94 -18.46
C PRO A 240 0.53 -4.24 -18.80
N THR A 241 0.01 -5.43 -18.47
CA THR A 241 -1.42 -5.74 -18.59
C THR A 241 -2.18 -5.05 -17.45
N ALA A 242 -3.28 -4.35 -17.73
CA ALA A 242 -3.94 -3.47 -16.76
C ALA A 242 -4.20 -4.15 -15.39
N GLY A 243 -3.71 -3.53 -14.31
CA GLY A 243 -4.25 -3.76 -12.96
C GLY A 243 -3.38 -4.38 -11.87
N VAL A 244 -2.05 -4.15 -11.81
CA VAL A 244 -1.11 -4.23 -10.63
C VAL A 244 0.26 -4.81 -11.04
N PHE A 245 1.38 -4.25 -10.54
CA PHE A 245 2.78 -4.70 -10.79
C PHE A 245 3.63 -4.87 -9.53
#